data_AF-A0A7X0JI60-F1
#
_entry.id   AF-A0A7X0JI60-F1
#
_cell.length_a   1.000
_cell.length_b   1.000
_cell.length_c   1.000
_cell.angle_alpha   90.00
_cell.angle_beta   90.00
_cell.angle_gamma   90.00
#
_symmetry.space_group_name_H-M   'P 1'
#
loop_
_entity.id
_entity.type
_entity.pdbx_description
1 polymer ?
#
loop_
_entity_poly.entity_id
_entity_poly.type
_entity_poly.pdbx_seq_one_letter_code
_entity_poly.pdbx_strand_id
1 'polypeptide(L)' 'MKSRIEVVNAVTDVLRRLRVRPPSQVKFGTIANTPATTGYSRNELLNALYALEHEGVIALHHDNSFSVLKSSTLI' A
#
# COMPACT_ATOMS: atom_id res chain seq x y z
N MET A 1 11.64 16.90 -0.90
CA MET A 1 10.98 15.68 -1.42
C MET A 1 11.26 14.57 -0.45
N LYS A 2 10.23 13.83 -0.01
CA LYS A 2 10.44 12.66 0.85
C LYS A 2 11.03 11.52 0.03
N SER A 3 11.82 10.64 0.64
CA SER A 3 12.48 9.55 -0.08
C SER A 3 11.46 8.48 -0.45
N ARG A 4 11.60 7.85 -1.63
CA ARG A 4 10.73 6.75 -2.12
C ARG A 4 10.58 5.64 -1.06
N ILE A 5 11.65 5.33 -0.33
CA ILE A 5 11.68 4.30 0.72
C ILE A 5 10.76 4.68 1.89
N GLU A 6 10.71 5.96 2.28
CA GLU A 6 9.84 6.41 3.37
C GLU A 6 8.36 6.23 3.03
N VAL A 7 7.98 6.52 1.78
CA VAL A 7 6.60 6.36 1.31
C VAL A 7 6.21 4.88 1.29
N VAL A 8 7.09 4.01 0.79
CA VAL A 8 6.87 2.56 0.77
C VAL A 8 6.68 2.03 2.20
N ASN A 9 7.55 2.42 3.13
CA ASN A 9 7.43 2.01 4.54
C ASN A 9 6.11 2.46 5.17
N ALA A 10 5.68 3.70 4.91
CA ALA A 10 4.41 4.20 5.42
C ALA A 10 3.20 3.42 4.87
N VAL A 11 3.19 3.09 3.57
CA VAL A 11 2.13 2.27 2.95
C VAL A 11 2.15 0.86 3.53
N THR A 12 3.33 0.24 3.65
CA THR A 12 3.52 -1.09 4.25
C THR A 12 2.98 -1.15 5.68
N ASP A 13 3.27 -0.15 6.50
CA ASP A 13 2.77 -0.10 7.88
C ASP A 13 1.25 -0.02 7.95
N VAL A 14 0.61 0.69 7.03
CA VAL A 14 -0.86 0.70 6.92
C VAL A 14 -1.37 -0.70 6.56
N LEU A 15 -0.76 -1.38 5.59
CA LEU A 15 -1.15 -2.74 5.20
C LEU A 15 -1.00 -3.73 6.35
N ARG A 16 0.07 -3.62 7.15
CA ARG A 16 0.27 -4.43 8.37
C ARG A 16 -0.83 -4.18 9.40
N ARG A 17 -1.22 -2.92 9.61
CA ARG A 17 -2.26 -2.52 10.57
C ARG A 17 -3.66 -2.95 10.16
N LEU A 18 -3.95 -2.97 8.86
CA LEU A 18 -5.25 -3.40 8.34
C LEU A 18 -5.52 -4.89 8.62
N ARG A 19 -4.51 -5.69 9.01
CA ARG A 19 -4.64 -7.13 9.36
C ARG A 19 -5.45 -7.92 8.33
N VAL A 20 -5.29 -7.55 7.06
CA VAL A 20 -6.07 -8.06 5.95
C VAL A 20 -5.72 -9.54 5.76
N ARG A 21 -6.70 -10.44 5.85
CA ARG A 21 -6.48 -11.86 5.54
C ARG A 21 -6.40 -12.03 4.02
N PRO A 22 -5.30 -12.51 3.44
CA PRO A 22 -5.22 -12.75 2.01
C PRO A 22 -6.23 -13.84 1.58
N PRO A 23 -6.90 -13.69 0.42
CA PRO A 23 -7.00 -12.50 -0.40
C PRO A 23 -8.11 -11.57 0.13
N SER A 24 -7.80 -10.32 0.47
CA SER A 24 -8.82 -9.27 0.50
C SER A 24 -8.41 -8.07 -0.34
N GLN A 25 -9.43 -7.47 -0.98
CA GLN A 25 -9.31 -6.30 -1.82
C GLN A 25 -9.39 -5.03 -0.96
N VAL A 26 -8.41 -4.14 -1.13
CA VAL A 26 -8.29 -2.86 -0.40
C VAL A 26 -8.41 -1.73 -1.41
N LYS A 27 -9.27 -0.74 -1.13
CA LYS A 27 -9.39 0.45 -1.98
C LYS A 27 -8.21 1.38 -1.73
N PHE A 28 -7.73 2.06 -2.77
CA PHE A 28 -6.68 3.08 -2.64
C PHE A 28 -7.04 4.15 -1.59
N GLY A 29 -8.31 4.57 -1.54
CA GLY A 29 -8.79 5.53 -0.54
C GLY A 29 -8.66 5.06 0.91
N THR A 30 -8.61 3.75 1.16
CA THR A 30 -8.40 3.18 2.50
C THR A 30 -6.99 3.45 2.99
N ILE A 31 -5.98 3.41 2.11
CA ILE A 31 -4.61 3.76 2.48
C ILE A 31 -4.40 5.27 2.44
N ALA A 32 -4.90 5.98 1.43
CA ALA A 32 -4.57 7.39 1.20
C ALA A 32 -5.02 8.32 2.34
N ASN A 33 -6.10 7.96 3.03
CA ASN A 33 -6.70 8.76 4.09
C ASN A 33 -6.21 8.41 5.51
N THR A 34 -5.11 7.65 5.64
CA THR A 34 -4.58 7.31 6.97
C THR A 34 -3.60 8.36 7.48
N PRO A 35 -3.47 8.55 8.82
CA PRO A 35 -2.47 9.47 9.39
C PRO A 35 -1.03 9.17 8.95
N ALA A 36 -0.73 7.93 8.57
CA ALA A 36 0.60 7.54 8.10
C ALA A 36 0.89 8.06 6.67
N THR A 37 -0.14 8.35 5.87
CA THR A 37 0.01 8.65 4.44
C THR A 37 -0.57 9.98 3.99
N THR A 38 -1.35 10.67 4.84
CA THR A 38 -2.00 11.97 4.52
C THR A 38 -1.01 13.08 4.12
N GLY A 39 0.27 12.94 4.48
CA GLY A 39 1.34 13.86 4.09
C GLY A 39 2.03 13.53 2.76
N TYR A 40 1.57 12.54 2.01
CA TYR A 40 2.11 12.18 0.69
C TYR A 40 1.14 12.51 -0.42
N SER A 41 1.68 12.91 -1.57
CA SER A 41 0.91 13.11 -2.79
C SER A 41 0.37 11.78 -3.33
N ARG A 42 -0.71 11.87 -4.14
CA ARG A 42 -1.26 10.71 -4.83
C ARG A 42 -0.21 9.97 -5.66
N ASN A 43 0.69 10.68 -6.35
CA ASN A 43 1.73 10.07 -7.17
C ASN A 43 2.78 9.33 -6.32
N GLU A 44 3.16 9.86 -5.17
CA GLU A 44 4.07 9.18 -4.25
C GLU A 44 3.46 7.85 -3.75
N LEU A 45 2.17 7.86 -3.38
CA LEU A 45 1.48 6.66 -2.93
C LEU A 45 1.32 5.63 -4.05
N LEU A 46 1.01 6.06 -5.28
CA LEU A 46 0.95 5.16 -6.44
C LEU A 46 2.31 4.54 -6.75
N ASN A 47 3.39 5.33 -6.72
CA ASN A 47 4.74 4.85 -6.92
C ASN A 47 5.15 3.82 -5.84
N ALA A 48 4.70 4.00 -4.60
CA ALA A 48 4.89 3.02 -3.54
C ALA A 48 4.11 1.73 -3.80
N LEU A 49 2.85 1.82 -4.23
CA LEU A 49 2.06 0.64 -4.60
C LEU A 49 2.66 -0.13 -5.79
N TYR A 50 3.15 0.56 -6.82
CA TYR A 50 3.84 -0.09 -7.94
C TYR A 50 5.12 -0.80 -7.48
N ALA A 51 5.84 -0.24 -6.50
CA ALA A 51 7.01 -0.91 -5.92
C ALA A 51 6.61 -2.21 -5.19
N LEU A 52 5.54 -2.16 -4.40
CA LEU A 52 5.01 -3.32 -3.67
C LEU A 52 4.45 -4.41 -4.61
N GLU A 53 3.85 -4.01 -5.73
CA GLU A 53 3.40 -4.94 -6.77
C GLU A 53 4.60 -5.63 -7.44
N HIS A 54 5.64 -4.88 -7.79
CA HIS A 54 6.87 -5.43 -8.35
C HIS A 54 7.56 -6.42 -7.40
N GLU A 55 7.43 -6.23 -6.08
CA GLU A 55 7.94 -7.15 -5.04
C GLU A 55 7.01 -8.35 -4.74
N GLY A 56 5.86 -8.44 -5.45
CA GLY A 56 4.86 -9.48 -5.27
C GLY A 56 4.15 -9.42 -3.91
N VAL A 57 4.11 -8.25 -3.27
CA VAL A 57 3.40 -8.02 -2.00
C VAL A 57 1.91 -7.81 -2.24
N ILE A 58 1.57 -7.10 -3.32
CA ILE A 58 0.20 -6.78 -3.73
C ILE A 58 -0.01 -7.07 -5.22
N ALA A 59 -1.27 -7.09 -5.66
CA ALA A 59 -1.66 -6.99 -7.07
C ALA A 59 -2.60 -5.80 -7.26
N LEU A 60 -2.26 -4.88 -8.16
CA LEU A 60 -3.11 -3.73 -8.48
C LEU A 60 -4.27 -4.14 -9.39
N HIS A 61 -5.40 -3.45 -9.23
CA HIS A 61 -6.59 -3.61 -10.07
C HIS A 61 -6.91 -2.31 -10.82
N HIS A 62 -7.63 -2.41 -11.92
CA HIS A 62 -8.02 -1.26 -12.76
C HIS A 62 -9.09 -0.35 -12.12
N ASP A 63 -9.67 -0.73 -10.98
CA ASP A 63 -10.75 -0.02 -10.28
C ASP A 63 -10.26 0.84 -9.08
N ASN A 64 -8.98 1.23 -9.06
CA ASN A 64 -8.32 1.89 -7.93
C ASN A 64 -8.33 1.07 -6.63
N SER A 65 -8.21 -0.24 -6.74
CA SER A 65 -8.01 -1.15 -5.60
C SER A 65 -6.80 -2.05 -5.82
N PHE A 66 -6.42 -2.78 -4.79
CA PHE A 66 -5.37 -3.79 -4.87
C PHE A 66 -5.66 -4.95 -3.91
N SER A 67 -5.19 -6.14 -4.25
CA SER A 67 -5.22 -7.31 -3.37
C SER A 67 -3.90 -7.43 -2.62
N VAL A 68 -3.94 -7.69 -1.33
CA VAL A 68 -2.74 -8.03 -0.54
C VAL A 68 -2.46 -9.53 -0.72
N LEU A 69 -1.28 -9.87 -1.27
CA LEU A 69 -0.89 -11.24 -1.64
C LEU A 69 -0.04 -11.93 -0.57
N LYS A 70 0.81 -11.17 0.13
CA LYS A 70 1.60 -11.70 1.26
C LYS A 70 0.89 -11.40 2.58
N SER A 71 0.92 -12.37 3.51
CA SER A 71 0.39 -12.15 4.87
C SER A 71 1.12 -10.99 5.55
N SER A 72 0.42 -10.19 6.35
CA SER A 72 0.97 -9.05 7.09
C SER A 72 2.19 -9.39 7.97
N THR A 73 2.39 -10.67 8.30
CA THR A 73 3.55 -11.19 9.04
C THR A 73 4.81 -11.39 8.18
N LEU A 74 4.68 -11.37 6.86
CA LEU A 74 5.72 -11.62 5.86
C LEU A 74 6.08 -10.35 5.06
N ILE A 75 5.40 -9.24 5.34
CA ILE A 75 5.65 -7.91 4.76
C ILE A 75 6.37 -7.10 5.81
#